data_AF-A0AA44WH33-F1
#
_entry.id   AF-A0AA44WH33-F1
#
_cell.length_a   1.000
_cell.length_b   1.000
_cell.length_c   1.000
_cell.angle_alpha   90.00
_cell.angle_beta   90.00
_cell.angle_gamma   90.00
#
_symmetry.space_group_name_H-M   'P 1'
#
loop_
_entity.id
_entity.type
_entity.pdbx_description
1 polymer ?
#
loop_
_entity_poly.entity_id
_entity_poly.type
_entity_poly.pdbx_seq_one_letter_code
_entity_poly.pdbx_strand_id
1 'polypeptide(L)'
;MPPSLGTADQVAAKRFEILKRWLGFVGEGVFIEPPFTPGYGCNVIIGKNSYMNFGFTVLDTSLVIIGERVMLGPNVHIYSAGHDTSVLSRVKCIEFGHQVRIEDDCWIGGNVTVLAGVTIG
;
A
#
# COMPACT_ATOMS: atom_id res chain seq x y z
N MET A 1 31.63 6.19 14.70
CA MET A 1 30.43 5.77 15.46
C MET A 1 29.48 5.12 14.48
N PRO A 2 28.92 3.93 14.74
CA PRO A 2 27.73 3.52 14.02
C PRO A 2 26.66 4.60 14.24
N PRO A 3 25.90 4.99 13.21
CA PRO A 3 24.84 5.99 13.40
C PRO A 3 23.87 5.43 14.44
N SER A 4 23.69 6.13 15.56
CA SER A 4 22.62 5.80 16.48
C SER A 4 21.31 6.09 15.74
N LEU A 5 20.68 5.05 15.20
CA LEU A 5 19.44 5.14 14.42
C LEU A 5 18.23 5.65 15.24
N GLY A 6 18.44 6.10 16.47
CA GLY A 6 17.40 6.36 17.46
C GLY A 6 16.90 5.08 18.13
N THR A 7 16.08 5.22 19.16
CA THR A 7 15.31 4.10 19.73
C THR A 7 14.31 3.57 18.69
N ALA A 8 13.76 2.37 18.92
CA ALA A 8 12.72 1.81 18.05
C ALA A 8 11.54 2.79 17.85
N ASP A 9 11.12 3.47 18.92
CA ASP A 9 10.05 4.47 18.89
C ASP A 9 10.42 5.70 18.04
N GLN A 10 11.67 6.16 18.12
CA GLN A 10 12.15 7.28 17.30
C GLN A 10 12.16 6.91 15.81
N VAL A 11 12.58 5.68 15.47
CA VAL A 11 12.55 5.16 14.10
C VAL A 11 11.09 5.06 13.62
N ALA A 12 10.20 4.48 14.42
CA ALA A 12 8.79 4.32 14.10
C ALA A 12 8.12 5.67 13.84
N ALA A 13 8.31 6.64 14.74
CA ALA A 13 7.80 7.99 14.60
C ALA A 13 8.33 8.66 13.32
N LYS A 14 9.62 8.52 13.03
CA LYS A 14 10.22 9.09 11.82
C LYS A 14 9.65 8.47 10.54
N ARG A 15 9.48 7.15 10.50
CA ARG A 15 8.85 6.44 9.37
C ARG A 15 7.41 6.91 9.18
N PHE A 16 6.64 7.01 10.26
CA PHE A 16 5.26 7.49 10.22
C PHE A 16 5.15 8.91 9.65
N GLU A 17 6.03 9.83 10.07
CA GLU A 17 6.09 11.19 9.51
C GLU A 17 6.46 11.23 8.02
N ILE A 18 7.30 10.31 7.55
CA ILE A 18 7.61 10.18 6.12
C ILE A 18 6.38 9.67 5.36
N LEU A 19 5.69 8.65 5.89
CA LEU A 19 4.49 8.08 5.27
C LEU A 19 3.38 9.13 5.11
N LYS A 20 3.12 9.96 6.12
CA LYS A 20 2.13 11.06 6.02
C LYS A 20 2.44 12.07 4.92
N ARG A 21 3.72 12.26 4.58
CA ARG A 21 4.14 13.20 3.52
C ARG A 21 4.09 12.57 2.14
N TRP A 22 4.19 11.24 2.07
CA TRP A 22 4.30 10.51 0.82
C TRP A 22 2.96 9.95 0.35
N LEU A 23 2.15 9.44 1.27
CA LEU A 23 0.88 8.79 0.97
C LEU A 23 -0.29 9.78 1.01
N GLY A 24 -1.38 9.43 0.34
CA GLY A 24 -2.59 10.25 0.28
C GLY A 24 -3.21 10.46 1.66
N PHE A 25 -3.31 9.40 2.46
CA PHE A 25 -3.74 9.48 3.86
C PHE A 25 -3.18 8.31 4.67
N VAL A 26 -2.77 8.61 5.90
CA VAL A 26 -2.26 7.61 6.85
C VAL A 26 -2.88 7.87 8.22
N GLY A 27 -3.71 6.94 8.66
CA GLY A 27 -4.35 6.97 9.98
C GLY A 27 -3.35 6.82 11.13
N GLU A 28 -3.77 7.23 12.32
CA GLU A 28 -3.01 7.02 13.55
C GLU A 28 -2.72 5.52 13.78
N GLY A 29 -1.54 5.21 14.30
CA GLY A 29 -1.16 3.83 14.63
C GLY A 29 -0.81 2.96 13.42
N VAL A 30 -0.82 3.50 12.19
CA VAL A 30 -0.37 2.77 11.00
C VAL A 30 1.12 2.48 11.09
N PHE A 31 1.47 1.22 10.80
CA PHE A 31 2.87 0.80 10.71
C PHE A 31 3.12 -0.03 9.45
N ILE A 32 4.17 0.35 8.71
CA ILE A 32 4.60 -0.33 7.49
C ILE A 32 6.05 -0.75 7.65
N GLU A 33 6.32 -2.04 7.48
CA GLU A 33 7.68 -2.55 7.44
C GLU A 33 8.35 -2.29 6.08
N PRO A 34 9.58 -1.77 6.04
CA PRO A 34 10.34 -1.62 4.80
C PRO A 34 10.94 -2.96 4.35
N PRO A 35 11.02 -3.25 3.04
CA PRO A 35 10.73 -2.34 1.94
C PRO A 35 9.22 -2.19 1.69
N PHE A 36 8.84 -0.95 1.35
CA PHE A 36 7.51 -0.58 0.90
C PHE A 36 7.65 0.17 -0.42
N THR A 37 6.88 -0.26 -1.43
CA THR A 37 7.06 0.17 -2.82
C THR A 37 5.72 0.65 -3.41
N PRO A 38 5.32 1.91 -3.20
CA PRO A 38 4.20 2.51 -3.90
C PRO A 38 4.60 3.01 -5.30
N GLY A 39 3.65 3.02 -6.24
CA GLY A 39 3.84 3.56 -7.58
C GLY A 39 3.91 5.09 -7.58
N TYR A 40 2.88 5.73 -7.02
CA TYR A 40 2.76 7.18 -6.84
C TYR A 40 2.77 7.58 -5.36
N GLY A 41 2.11 6.78 -4.52
CA GLY A 41 1.92 7.01 -3.09
C GLY A 41 0.67 7.84 -2.77
N CYS A 42 0.43 8.91 -3.52
CA CYS A 42 -0.66 9.86 -3.23
C CYS A 42 -2.08 9.27 -3.35
N ASN A 43 -2.25 8.12 -4.00
CA ASN A 43 -3.54 7.44 -4.14
C ASN A 43 -3.75 6.32 -3.09
N VAL A 44 -2.79 6.11 -2.20
CA VAL A 44 -2.88 5.14 -1.10
C VAL A 44 -3.49 5.82 0.13
N ILE A 45 -4.60 5.27 0.60
CA ILE A 45 -5.30 5.68 1.82
C ILE A 45 -5.29 4.49 2.78
N ILE A 46 -4.80 4.71 4.01
CA ILE A 46 -4.72 3.67 5.03
C ILE A 46 -5.39 4.13 6.31
N GLY A 47 -6.38 3.37 6.79
CA GLY A 47 -7.10 3.60 8.03
C GLY A 47 -6.25 3.34 9.28
N LYS A 48 -6.80 3.70 10.44
CA LYS A 48 -6.10 3.65 11.73
C LYS A 48 -5.72 2.23 12.14
N ASN A 49 -4.63 2.11 12.88
CA ASN A 49 -4.16 0.87 13.50
C ASN A 49 -3.97 -0.30 12.51
N SER A 50 -3.72 0.01 11.24
CA SER A 50 -3.44 -0.99 10.20
C SER A 50 -1.94 -1.29 10.12
N TYR A 51 -1.61 -2.56 9.89
CA TYR A 51 -0.25 -3.07 9.84
C TYR A 51 0.04 -3.72 8.49
N MET A 52 1.13 -3.30 7.86
CA MET A 52 1.61 -3.89 6.62
C MET A 52 3.00 -4.47 6.85
N ASN A 53 3.12 -5.78 6.67
CA ASN A 53 4.38 -6.50 6.84
C ASN A 53 5.34 -6.25 5.65
N PHE A 54 6.55 -6.80 5.76
CA PHE A 54 7.66 -6.61 4.81
C PHE A 54 7.25 -6.85 3.36
N GLY A 55 7.74 -6.01 2.45
CA GLY A 55 7.59 -6.24 1.00
C GLY A 55 6.23 -5.84 0.45
N PHE A 56 5.49 -4.97 1.13
CA PHE A 56 4.24 -4.43 0.59
C PHE A 56 4.52 -3.61 -0.68
N THR A 57 3.93 -4.02 -1.80
CA THR A 57 4.00 -3.32 -3.09
C THR A 57 2.62 -2.87 -3.51
N VAL A 58 2.48 -1.61 -3.93
CA VAL A 58 1.20 -1.06 -4.36
C VAL A 58 1.35 -0.26 -5.65
N LEU A 59 0.61 -0.62 -6.68
CA LEU A 59 0.51 0.13 -7.93
C LEU A 59 -0.77 0.95 -7.89
N ASP A 60 -0.66 2.21 -7.47
CA ASP A 60 -1.76 3.12 -7.15
C ASP A 60 -2.05 4.13 -8.29
N THR A 61 -2.21 3.65 -9.52
CA THR A 61 -2.71 4.44 -10.66
C THR A 61 -4.16 4.93 -10.43
N SER A 62 -4.93 4.23 -9.60
CA SER A 62 -6.21 4.66 -9.03
C SER A 62 -6.18 4.52 -7.49
N LEU A 63 -7.28 4.89 -6.83
CA LEU A 63 -7.38 4.84 -5.37
C LEU A 63 -7.18 3.41 -4.84
N VAL A 64 -6.32 3.28 -3.84
CA VAL A 64 -6.17 2.07 -3.03
C VAL A 64 -6.55 2.43 -1.61
N ILE A 65 -7.71 1.95 -1.18
CA ILE A 65 -8.29 2.27 0.13
C ILE A 65 -8.17 1.03 1.02
N ILE A 66 -7.35 1.15 2.06
CA ILE A 66 -7.22 0.15 3.11
C ILE A 66 -7.90 0.71 4.37
N GLY A 67 -8.84 -0.05 4.92
CA GLY A 67 -9.63 0.31 6.10
C GLY A 67 -8.81 0.36 7.39
N GLU A 68 -9.53 0.41 8.50
CA GLU A 68 -8.97 0.39 9.85
C GLU A 68 -8.71 -1.03 10.34
N ARG A 69 -7.69 -1.21 11.18
CA ARG A 69 -7.34 -2.51 11.81
C ARG A 69 -7.05 -3.62 10.80
N VAL A 70 -6.65 -3.26 9.58
CA VAL A 70 -6.28 -4.21 8.53
C VAL A 70 -4.86 -4.73 8.78
N MET A 71 -4.66 -6.03 8.59
CA MET A 71 -3.34 -6.65 8.64
C MET A 71 -2.98 -7.26 7.28
N LEU A 72 -1.87 -6.82 6.69
CA LEU A 72 -1.28 -7.47 5.51
C LEU A 72 -0.09 -8.32 5.93
N GLY A 73 -0.06 -9.58 5.50
CA GLY A 73 1.10 -10.46 5.59
C GLY A 73 2.27 -9.97 4.71
N PRO A 74 3.42 -10.66 4.76
CA PRO A 74 4.59 -10.26 3.98
C PRO A 74 4.35 -10.47 2.48
N ASN A 75 4.96 -9.63 1.65
CA ASN A 75 4.91 -9.70 0.19
C ASN A 75 3.48 -9.63 -0.38
N VAL A 76 2.59 -8.85 0.25
CA VAL A 76 1.28 -8.54 -0.34
C VAL A 76 1.45 -7.51 -1.44
N HIS A 77 0.72 -7.71 -2.54
CA HIS A 77 0.72 -6.82 -3.70
C HIS A 77 -0.69 -6.31 -3.97
N ILE A 78 -0.87 -5.01 -4.14
CA ILE A 78 -2.16 -4.42 -4.49
C ILE A 78 -2.01 -3.60 -5.77
N TYR A 79 -2.72 -3.99 -6.82
CA TYR A 79 -2.63 -3.37 -8.13
C TYR A 79 -3.95 -2.73 -8.50
N SER A 80 -4.04 -1.41 -8.42
CA SER A 80 -5.13 -0.65 -9.03
C SER A 80 -4.94 -0.45 -10.54
N ALA A 81 -3.71 -0.61 -11.00
CA ALA A 81 -3.26 -0.53 -12.39
C ALA A 81 -3.56 -1.81 -13.19
N GLY A 82 -3.73 -1.64 -14.50
CA GLY A 82 -3.76 -2.73 -15.45
C GLY A 82 -3.60 -2.28 -16.90
N HIS A 83 -3.46 -3.24 -17.80
CA HIS A 83 -3.41 -3.01 -19.24
C HIS A 83 -4.48 -3.83 -19.95
N ASP A 84 -5.01 -3.28 -21.03
CA ASP A 84 -5.95 -4.00 -21.89
C ASP A 84 -5.29 -5.24 -22.55
N THR A 85 -6.08 -6.27 -22.82
CA THR A 85 -5.60 -7.50 -23.46
C THR A 85 -5.31 -7.32 -24.95
N SER A 86 -5.82 -6.25 -25.56
CA SER A 86 -5.47 -5.78 -26.90
C SER A 86 -3.99 -5.40 -27.01
N VAL A 87 -3.29 -6.03 -27.95
CA VAL A 87 -1.89 -5.71 -28.26
C VAL A 87 -1.74 -4.26 -28.71
N LEU A 88 -2.67 -3.75 -29.52
CA LEU A 88 -2.63 -2.36 -30.01
C LEU A 88 -2.69 -1.35 -28.88
N SER A 89 -3.41 -1.67 -27.80
CA SER A 89 -3.46 -0.86 -26.58
C SER A 89 -2.12 -0.88 -25.85
N ARG A 90 -1.53 -2.06 -25.65
CA ARG A 90 -0.24 -2.22 -24.95
C ARG A 90 0.96 -1.65 -25.71
N VAL A 91 0.96 -1.69 -27.03
CA VAL A 91 1.99 -1.04 -27.86
C VAL A 91 2.00 0.49 -27.66
N LYS A 92 0.83 1.07 -27.33
CA LYS A 92 0.68 2.49 -27.01
C LYS A 92 0.90 2.76 -25.51
N CYS A 93 1.26 1.75 -24.72
CA CYS A 93 1.39 1.83 -23.27
C CYS A 93 0.15 2.38 -22.56
N ILE A 94 -1.05 2.11 -23.09
CA ILE A 94 -2.28 2.56 -22.44
C ILE A 94 -2.52 1.73 -21.18
N GLU A 95 -2.60 2.42 -20.06
CA GLU A 95 -2.92 1.89 -18.74
C GLU A 95 -4.35 2.29 -18.35
N PHE A 96 -5.02 1.46 -17.56
CA PHE A 96 -6.23 1.83 -16.85
C PHE A 96 -6.01 1.71 -15.33
N GLY A 97 -6.83 2.46 -14.58
CA GLY A 97 -6.88 2.39 -13.13
C GLY A 97 -8.29 2.10 -12.64
N HIS A 98 -8.46 1.09 -11.79
CA HIS A 98 -9.69 0.85 -11.04
C HIS A 98 -9.40 0.76 -9.54
N GLN A 99 -10.27 1.39 -8.75
CA GLN A 99 -10.11 1.44 -7.30
C GLN A 99 -10.04 0.03 -6.70
N VAL A 100 -9.17 -0.16 -5.71
CA VAL A 100 -9.15 -1.33 -4.83
C VAL A 100 -9.57 -0.92 -3.43
N ARG A 101 -10.41 -1.71 -2.78
CA ARG A 101 -10.84 -1.49 -1.39
C ARG A 101 -10.62 -2.73 -0.53
N ILE A 102 -9.93 -2.56 0.58
CA ILE A 102 -9.87 -3.53 1.68
C ILE A 102 -10.62 -2.88 2.85
N GLU A 103 -11.71 -3.48 3.29
CA GLU A 103 -12.51 -2.96 4.40
C GLU A 103 -11.86 -3.28 5.74
N ASP A 104 -12.50 -2.78 6.80
CA ASP A 104 -11.99 -2.86 8.16
C ASP A 104 -11.80 -4.31 8.63
N ASP A 105 -10.89 -4.51 9.59
CA ASP A 105 -10.68 -5.78 10.30
C ASP A 105 -10.21 -6.97 9.41
N CYS A 106 -9.95 -6.74 8.13
CA CYS A 106 -9.45 -7.74 7.20
C CYS A 106 -8.03 -8.21 7.55
N TRP A 107 -7.78 -9.52 7.44
CA TRP A 107 -6.44 -10.10 7.43
C TRP A 107 -6.13 -10.72 6.06
N ILE A 108 -5.14 -10.15 5.37
CA ILE A 108 -4.66 -10.66 4.08
C ILE A 108 -3.37 -11.47 4.32
N GLY A 109 -3.38 -12.73 3.91
CA GLY A 109 -2.23 -13.62 4.02
C GLY A 109 -1.01 -13.14 3.21
N GLY A 110 0.16 -13.69 3.52
CA GLY A 110 1.39 -13.37 2.77
C GLY A 110 1.34 -13.82 1.31
N ASN A 111 2.10 -13.15 0.45
CA ASN A 111 2.20 -13.43 -1.00
C ASN A 111 0.88 -13.30 -1.79
N VAL A 112 -0.16 -12.67 -1.23
CA VAL A 112 -1.41 -12.39 -1.92
C VAL A 112 -1.24 -11.24 -2.93
N THR A 113 -1.94 -11.33 -4.06
CA THR A 113 -2.09 -10.24 -5.03
C THR A 113 -3.56 -9.87 -5.17
N VAL A 114 -3.89 -8.60 -4.97
CA VAL A 114 -5.23 -8.03 -5.15
C VAL A 114 -5.24 -7.16 -6.41
N LEU A 115 -6.17 -7.43 -7.34
CA LEU A 115 -6.22 -6.79 -8.65
C LEU A 115 -7.22 -5.62 -8.69
N ALA A 116 -7.13 -4.85 -9.77
CA ALA A 116 -7.88 -3.63 -9.97
C ALA A 116 -9.40 -3.88 -9.91
N GLY A 117 -10.13 -3.01 -9.20
CA GLY A 117 -11.59 -3.12 -9.05
C GLY A 117 -12.07 -4.05 -7.93
N VAL A 118 -11.18 -4.77 -7.24
CA VAL A 118 -11.56 -5.69 -6.16
C VAL A 118 -11.94 -4.92 -4.88
N THR A 119 -13.01 -5.38 -4.24
CA THR A 119 -13.34 -5.04 -2.84
C THR A 119 -13.29 -6.30 -1.98
N ILE A 120 -12.60 -6.25 -0.85
CA ILE A 120 -12.58 -7.29 0.18
C ILE A 120 -13.27 -6.72 1.42
N GLY A 121 -14.36 -7.37 1.84
CA GLY A 121 -15.16 -7.04 3.03
C GLY A 121 -14.91 -7.98 4.19
#